data_AF-A0A1W5ZUJ3-F1
#
_entry.id   AF-A0A1W5ZUJ3-F1
#
_cell.length_a   1.000
_cell.length_b   1.000
_cell.length_c   1.000
_cell.angle_alpha   90.00
_cell.angle_beta   90.00
_cell.angle_gamma   90.00
#
_symmetry.space_group_name_H-M   'P 1'
#
loop_
_entity.id
_entity.type
_entity.pdbx_description
1 polymer ?
#
loop_
_entity_poly.entity_id
_entity_poly.type
_entity_poly.pdbx_seq_one_letter_code
_entity_poly.pdbx_strand_id
1 'polypeptide(L)'
;MRKLFSIIVLGIMILGIHTTIHAENHGKPPVKELEQKFHNLIFQEIEEDQEINKVKKYDSKAALKEDLLEIMTSPLADSYLEQYFEEKDGDLYIIPQDGPQQLSFNHDYELEKVNDSYYRVTQPANDKLYTGRIEVEYRYEAGGWVFANRMNRISTDAGGEMPDTSSSSPLRMIVGVILIGTGTGLIAFRNGKPLNTYTP
;
A
#
# COMPACT_ATOMS: atom_id res chain seq x y z
N MET A 1 27.30 -74.89 1.38
CA MET A 1 28.08 -74.23 0.30
C MET A 1 27.28 -73.05 -0.21
N ARG A 2 27.77 -71.81 0.00
CA ARG A 2 28.07 -70.80 -1.03
C ARG A 2 26.87 -70.46 -1.93
N LYS A 3 26.20 -69.32 -1.76
CA LYS A 3 26.51 -67.94 -2.25
C LYS A 3 25.13 -67.43 -2.77
N LEU A 4 24.71 -66.18 -2.82
CA LEU A 4 25.34 -64.87 -2.91
C LEU A 4 24.25 -63.83 -2.58
N PHE A 5 24.67 -62.69 -2.04
CA PHE A 5 23.89 -61.48 -1.87
C PHE A 5 23.17 -61.06 -3.15
N SER A 6 21.90 -60.65 -3.03
CA SER A 6 21.25 -59.82 -4.05
C SER A 6 20.69 -58.57 -3.36
N ILE A 7 21.46 -57.50 -3.46
CA ILE A 7 21.10 -56.16 -2.99
C ILE A 7 20.03 -55.63 -3.95
N ILE A 8 18.79 -55.53 -3.49
CA ILE A 8 17.76 -54.75 -4.19
C ILE A 8 17.97 -53.29 -3.75
N VAL A 9 18.65 -52.51 -4.58
CA VAL A 9 18.63 -51.05 -4.51
C VAL A 9 17.24 -50.63 -4.99
N LEU A 10 16.30 -50.46 -4.05
CA LEU A 10 15.00 -49.88 -4.34
C LEU A 10 15.20 -48.37 -4.54
N GLY A 11 15.33 -47.96 -5.80
CA GLY A 11 15.36 -46.56 -6.19
C GLY A 11 14.04 -45.88 -5.78
N ILE A 12 14.13 -44.91 -4.88
CA ILE A 12 13.03 -44.01 -4.56
C ILE A 12 12.84 -43.11 -5.79
N MET A 13 11.89 -43.46 -6.66
CA MET A 13 11.31 -42.49 -7.59
C MET A 13 10.65 -41.39 -6.74
N ILE A 14 11.32 -40.25 -6.64
CA ILE A 14 10.68 -39.02 -6.19
C ILE A 14 9.72 -38.62 -7.32
N LEU A 15 8.47 -39.11 -7.22
CA LEU A 15 7.36 -38.47 -7.90
C LEU A 15 7.30 -37.06 -7.34
N GLY A 16 7.81 -36.10 -8.13
CA GLY A 16 7.62 -34.69 -7.88
C GLY A 16 6.12 -34.42 -7.88
N ILE A 17 5.51 -34.43 -6.71
CA ILE A 17 4.20 -33.85 -6.50
C ILE A 17 4.43 -32.37 -6.76
N HIS A 18 4.19 -31.93 -7.99
CA HIS A 18 3.90 -30.53 -8.26
C HIS A 18 2.58 -30.27 -7.55
N THR A 19 2.63 -29.94 -6.26
CA THR A 19 1.56 -29.17 -5.65
C THR A 19 1.58 -27.85 -6.40
N THR A 20 0.77 -27.75 -7.46
CA THR A 20 0.26 -26.47 -7.87
C THR A 20 -0.32 -25.89 -6.60
N ILE A 21 0.37 -24.91 -6.01
CA ILE A 21 -0.18 -24.08 -4.94
C ILE A 21 -1.44 -23.52 -5.58
N HIS A 22 -2.57 -24.17 -5.33
CA HIS A 22 -3.86 -23.64 -5.69
C HIS A 22 -3.97 -22.40 -4.82
N ALA A 23 -3.84 -21.23 -5.45
CA ALA A 23 -4.20 -19.99 -4.80
C ALA A 23 -5.61 -20.20 -4.24
N GLU A 24 -5.70 -20.21 -2.91
CA GLU A 24 -6.95 -20.47 -2.23
C GLU A 24 -7.91 -19.35 -2.61
N ASN A 25 -9.04 -19.70 -3.22
CA ASN A 25 -10.03 -18.71 -3.63
C ASN A 25 -10.84 -18.31 -2.38
N HIS A 26 -10.51 -17.16 -1.81
CA HIS A 26 -11.11 -16.64 -0.57
C HIS A 26 -12.48 -15.95 -0.78
N GLY A 27 -13.10 -16.14 -1.94
CA GLY A 27 -14.36 -15.48 -2.30
C GLY A 27 -14.17 -14.01 -2.67
N LYS A 28 -15.29 -13.27 -2.74
CA LYS A 28 -15.28 -11.81 -2.96
C LYS A 28 -15.28 -11.09 -1.60
N PRO A 29 -14.69 -9.89 -1.49
CA PRO A 29 -14.78 -9.11 -0.27
C PRO A 29 -16.24 -8.76 0.08
N PRO A 30 -16.61 -8.77 1.36
CA PRO A 30 -17.93 -8.34 1.82
C PRO A 30 -18.01 -6.80 1.85
N VAL A 31 -18.02 -6.18 0.66
CA VAL A 31 -17.91 -4.72 0.45
C VAL A 31 -18.86 -3.92 1.36
N LYS A 32 -20.15 -4.31 1.42
CA LYS A 32 -21.15 -3.59 2.22
C LYS A 32 -20.91 -3.66 3.72
N GLU A 33 -20.50 -4.82 4.21
CA GLU A 33 -20.23 -5.03 5.64
C GLU A 33 -18.99 -4.27 6.07
N LEU A 34 -17.92 -4.33 5.26
CA LEU A 34 -16.70 -3.58 5.52
C LEU A 34 -16.95 -2.07 5.50
N GLU A 35 -17.74 -1.56 4.55
CA GLU A 35 -18.06 -0.14 4.50
C GLU A 35 -18.92 0.31 5.69
N GLN A 36 -19.85 -0.52 6.15
CA GLN A 36 -20.62 -0.23 7.35
C GLN A 36 -19.75 -0.20 8.61
N LYS A 37 -18.83 -1.17 8.76
CA LYS A 37 -17.86 -1.16 9.87
C LYS A 37 -16.97 0.08 9.81
N PHE A 38 -16.49 0.44 8.63
CA PHE A 38 -15.70 1.64 8.42
C PHE A 38 -16.47 2.90 8.85
N HIS A 39 -17.72 3.05 8.42
CA HIS A 39 -18.57 4.17 8.84
C HIS A 39 -18.63 4.26 10.37
N ASN A 40 -18.90 3.14 11.04
CA ASN A 40 -19.02 3.10 12.50
C ASN A 40 -17.72 3.40 13.24
N LEU A 41 -16.56 3.11 12.64
CA LEU A 41 -15.25 3.34 13.25
C LEU A 41 -14.70 4.76 12.97
N ILE A 42 -15.04 5.37 11.84
CA ILE A 42 -14.60 6.73 11.53
C ILE A 42 -15.56 7.79 12.07
N PHE A 43 -16.88 7.57 11.92
CA PHE A 43 -17.90 8.53 12.34
C PHE A 43 -18.35 8.20 13.77
N GLN A 44 -17.49 8.57 14.72
CA GLN A 44 -17.73 8.33 16.14
C GLN A 44 -18.81 9.26 16.70
N GLU A 45 -19.54 8.77 17.69
CA GLU A 45 -20.39 9.61 18.52
C GLU A 45 -19.52 10.46 19.43
N ILE A 46 -19.81 11.76 19.48
CA ILE A 46 -19.14 12.72 20.36
C ILE A 46 -20.00 13.07 21.58
N GLU A 47 -19.36 13.54 22.64
CA GLU A 47 -20.04 14.16 23.79
C GLU A 47 -20.86 15.38 23.34
N GLU A 48 -22.05 15.53 23.92
CA GLU A 48 -23.02 16.58 23.50
C GLU A 48 -22.70 17.97 24.08
N ASP A 49 -21.64 18.08 24.88
CA ASP A 49 -21.23 19.36 25.45
C ASP A 49 -20.57 20.22 24.36
N GLN A 50 -21.06 21.45 24.20
CA GLN A 50 -21.10 22.19 22.93
C GLN A 50 -19.72 22.60 22.35
N GLU A 51 -18.63 22.30 23.05
CA GLU A 51 -17.27 22.74 22.71
C GLU A 51 -16.23 21.60 22.65
N ILE A 52 -16.66 20.34 22.79
CA ILE A 52 -15.73 19.22 22.95
C ILE A 52 -15.99 18.14 21.89
N ASN A 53 -15.09 17.98 20.90
CA ASN A 53 -15.14 16.90 19.91
C ASN A 53 -14.70 15.54 20.49
N LYS A 54 -14.94 15.30 21.78
CA LYS A 54 -14.47 14.13 22.50
C LYS A 54 -15.26 12.90 22.08
N VAL A 55 -14.55 11.83 21.73
CA VAL A 55 -15.12 10.54 21.32
C VAL A 55 -15.67 9.80 22.53
N LYS A 56 -16.90 9.28 22.44
CA LYS A 56 -17.56 8.57 23.55
C LYS A 56 -17.06 7.15 23.78
N LYS A 57 -16.64 6.45 22.73
CA LYS A 57 -16.39 4.99 22.76
C LYS A 57 -14.94 4.60 23.01
N TYR A 58 -14.01 5.52 22.79
CA TYR A 58 -12.57 5.26 22.84
C TYR A 58 -11.86 6.40 23.55
N ASP A 59 -10.94 6.04 24.42
CA ASP A 59 -10.15 7.02 25.19
C ASP A 59 -8.80 7.33 24.53
N SER A 60 -8.35 6.50 23.57
CA SER A 60 -7.04 6.67 22.92
C SER A 60 -7.03 6.23 21.46
N LYS A 61 -6.04 6.74 20.70
CA LYS A 61 -5.77 6.27 19.34
C LYS A 61 -5.41 4.79 19.31
N ALA A 62 -4.72 4.30 20.33
CA ALA A 62 -4.32 2.90 20.43
C ALA A 62 -5.55 1.97 20.51
N ALA A 63 -6.53 2.31 21.35
CA ALA A 63 -7.76 1.53 21.47
C ALA A 63 -8.57 1.52 20.16
N LEU A 64 -8.73 2.68 19.51
CA LEU A 64 -9.40 2.75 18.21
C LEU A 64 -8.61 2.02 17.10
N LYS A 65 -7.27 2.02 17.17
CA LYS A 65 -6.42 1.31 16.21
C LYS A 65 -6.69 -0.19 16.22
N GLU A 66 -6.88 -0.79 17.38
CA GLU A 66 -7.15 -2.22 17.50
C GLU A 66 -8.39 -2.63 16.68
N ASP A 67 -9.47 -1.85 16.78
CA ASP A 67 -10.69 -2.11 16.02
C ASP A 67 -10.56 -1.77 14.53
N LEU A 68 -9.79 -0.73 14.18
CA LEU A 68 -9.50 -0.41 12.78
C LEU A 68 -8.73 -1.55 12.11
N LEU A 69 -7.78 -2.19 12.81
CA LEU A 69 -7.00 -3.32 12.29
C LEU A 69 -7.86 -4.55 11.94
N GLU A 70 -9.08 -4.66 12.45
CA GLU A 70 -10.01 -5.71 12.03
C GLU A 70 -10.52 -5.53 10.59
N ILE A 71 -10.49 -4.30 10.08
CA ILE A 71 -11.09 -3.97 8.78
C ILE A 71 -10.12 -3.35 7.79
N MET A 72 -8.92 -2.94 8.20
CA MET A 72 -7.94 -2.31 7.32
C MET A 72 -6.51 -2.66 7.70
N THR A 73 -5.60 -2.53 6.74
CA THR A 73 -4.17 -2.72 6.98
C THR A 73 -3.63 -1.70 7.99
N SER A 74 -2.59 -2.07 8.75
CA SER A 74 -1.99 -1.16 9.75
C SER A 74 -1.59 0.21 9.20
N PRO A 75 -0.91 0.33 8.03
CA PRO A 75 -0.55 1.65 7.50
C PRO A 75 -1.76 2.52 7.20
N LEU A 76 -2.87 1.91 6.77
CA LEU A 76 -4.11 2.64 6.50
C LEU A 76 -4.80 3.07 7.80
N ALA A 77 -4.83 2.21 8.82
CA ALA A 77 -5.35 2.55 10.14
C ALA A 77 -4.59 3.74 10.75
N ASP A 78 -3.26 3.73 10.68
CA ASP A 78 -2.41 4.81 11.15
C ASP A 78 -2.72 6.13 10.43
N SER A 79 -2.87 6.09 9.10
CA SER A 79 -3.23 7.28 8.30
C SER A 79 -4.57 7.89 8.72
N TYR A 80 -5.58 7.05 8.99
CA TYR A 80 -6.89 7.53 9.47
C TYR A 80 -6.83 8.14 10.87
N LEU A 81 -6.09 7.50 11.79
CA LEU A 81 -5.91 8.01 13.14
C LEU A 81 -5.12 9.32 13.19
N GLU A 82 -4.14 9.47 12.31
CA GLU A 82 -3.37 10.71 12.17
C GLU A 82 -4.22 11.83 11.57
N GLN A 83 -5.02 11.52 10.55
CA GLN A 83 -5.80 12.53 9.83
C GLN A 83 -7.01 13.01 10.62
N TYR A 84 -7.78 12.11 11.23
CA TYR A 84 -9.12 12.43 11.73
C TYR A 84 -9.22 12.54 13.25
N PHE A 85 -8.20 12.08 13.98
CA PHE A 85 -8.25 12.01 15.44
C PHE A 85 -7.05 12.70 16.08
N GLU A 86 -7.26 13.22 17.27
CA GLU A 86 -6.23 13.81 18.11
C GLU A 86 -6.38 13.28 19.54
N GLU A 87 -5.27 12.97 20.19
CA GLU A 87 -5.28 12.53 21.58
C GLU A 87 -4.74 13.68 22.45
N LYS A 88 -5.51 14.06 23.48
CA LYS A 88 -5.14 15.13 24.42
C LYS A 88 -5.53 14.73 25.83
N ASP A 89 -4.60 14.91 26.78
CA ASP A 89 -4.86 14.66 28.20
C ASP A 89 -5.44 13.26 28.52
N GLY A 90 -5.11 12.25 27.68
CA GLY A 90 -5.59 10.88 27.83
C GLY A 90 -6.98 10.59 27.26
N ASP A 91 -7.57 11.54 26.53
CA ASP A 91 -8.84 11.42 25.84
C ASP A 91 -8.65 11.50 24.31
N LEU A 92 -9.56 10.88 23.56
CA LEU A 92 -9.58 10.92 22.09
C LEU A 92 -10.59 11.95 21.58
N TYR A 93 -10.19 12.75 20.60
CA TYR A 93 -10.99 13.80 19.99
C TYR A 93 -11.03 13.64 18.47
N ILE A 94 -12.14 14.04 17.85
CA ILE A 94 -12.24 14.17 16.39
C ILE A 94 -11.71 15.55 15.98
N ILE A 95 -10.86 15.58 14.96
CA ILE A 95 -10.39 16.83 14.34
C ILE A 95 -11.51 17.38 13.44
N PRO A 96 -12.02 18.61 13.68
CA PRO A 96 -13.10 19.19 12.88
C PRO A 96 -12.67 19.40 11.42
N GLN A 97 -13.09 18.49 10.54
CA GLN A 97 -12.85 18.53 9.10
C GLN A 97 -13.87 17.67 8.36
N ASP A 98 -13.87 17.75 7.02
CA ASP A 98 -14.70 16.89 6.20
C ASP A 98 -14.25 15.42 6.31
N GLY A 99 -15.22 14.52 6.53
CA GLY A 99 -14.98 13.09 6.64
C GLY A 99 -14.51 12.44 5.31
N PRO A 100 -13.99 11.22 5.37
CA PRO A 100 -13.61 10.49 4.16
C PRO A 100 -14.83 10.17 3.29
N GLN A 101 -14.62 10.10 1.98
CA GLN A 101 -15.65 9.67 1.04
C GLN A 101 -16.11 8.22 1.35
N GLN A 102 -17.41 8.00 1.20
CA GLN A 102 -18.04 6.70 1.43
C GLN A 102 -18.61 6.12 0.13
N LEU A 103 -18.57 4.80 0.02
CA LEU A 103 -19.30 4.11 -1.04
C LEU A 103 -20.81 4.29 -0.81
N SER A 104 -21.53 4.71 -1.86
CA SER A 104 -22.97 4.85 -1.85
C SER A 104 -23.63 3.61 -2.43
N PHE A 105 -24.24 2.78 -1.58
CA PHE A 105 -24.97 1.58 -2.04
C PHE A 105 -26.32 1.88 -2.70
N ASN A 106 -26.70 3.16 -2.82
CA ASN A 106 -27.84 3.61 -3.62
C ASN A 106 -27.46 3.77 -5.10
N HIS A 107 -26.17 3.66 -5.43
CA HIS A 107 -25.63 3.74 -6.78
C HIS A 107 -24.84 2.49 -7.09
N ASP A 108 -24.75 2.15 -8.37
CA ASP A 108 -23.94 1.02 -8.81
C ASP A 108 -22.46 1.28 -8.53
N TYR A 109 -21.73 0.19 -8.29
CA TYR A 109 -20.27 0.18 -8.19
C TYR A 109 -19.72 -0.98 -9.01
N GLU A 110 -18.50 -0.81 -9.51
CA GLU A 110 -17.78 -1.88 -10.21
C GLU A 110 -16.85 -2.60 -9.23
N LEU A 111 -16.91 -3.94 -9.21
CA LEU A 111 -16.00 -4.78 -8.43
C LEU A 111 -15.14 -5.62 -9.36
N GLU A 112 -13.87 -5.24 -9.45
CA GLU A 112 -12.85 -5.89 -10.27
C GLU A 112 -12.04 -6.88 -9.42
N LYS A 113 -11.91 -8.11 -9.91
CA LYS A 113 -10.97 -9.09 -9.34
C LYS A 113 -9.59 -8.86 -9.96
N VAL A 114 -8.62 -8.44 -9.15
CA VAL A 114 -7.23 -8.28 -9.59
C VAL A 114 -6.49 -9.61 -9.48
N ASN A 115 -6.67 -10.33 -8.37
CA ASN A 115 -6.23 -11.71 -8.17
C ASN A 115 -7.07 -12.39 -7.06
N ASP A 116 -6.70 -13.60 -6.64
CA ASP A 116 -7.46 -14.37 -5.62
C ASP A 116 -7.48 -13.73 -4.23
N SER A 117 -6.52 -12.86 -3.93
CA SER A 117 -6.38 -12.19 -2.63
C SER A 117 -6.48 -10.66 -2.76
N TYR A 118 -6.91 -10.13 -3.92
CA TYR A 118 -6.98 -8.70 -4.16
C TYR A 118 -8.14 -8.31 -5.08
N TYR A 119 -8.92 -7.33 -4.63
CA TYR A 119 -10.06 -6.78 -5.37
C TYR A 119 -10.02 -5.26 -5.35
N ARG A 120 -10.59 -4.64 -6.37
CA ARG A 120 -10.76 -3.20 -6.47
C ARG A 120 -12.21 -2.85 -6.70
N VAL A 121 -12.74 -1.91 -5.92
CA VAL A 121 -14.02 -1.27 -6.14
C VAL A 121 -13.80 0.10 -6.75
N THR A 122 -14.57 0.45 -7.77
CA THR A 122 -14.66 1.83 -8.26
C THR A 122 -16.10 2.30 -8.35
N GLN A 123 -16.35 3.54 -7.93
CA GLN A 123 -17.66 4.18 -8.00
C GLN A 123 -17.50 5.66 -8.36
N PRO A 124 -18.34 6.25 -9.23
CA PRO A 124 -18.38 7.69 -9.41
C PRO A 124 -18.64 8.41 -8.07
N ALA A 125 -17.93 9.50 -7.81
CA ALA A 125 -18.25 10.33 -6.66
C ALA A 125 -19.66 10.91 -6.83
N ASN A 126 -20.51 10.78 -5.81
CA ASN A 126 -21.92 11.19 -5.87
C ASN A 126 -22.20 12.46 -5.03
N ASP A 127 -21.15 13.21 -4.69
CA ASP A 127 -21.27 14.46 -3.95
C ASP A 127 -21.16 15.65 -4.92
N LYS A 128 -22.02 16.66 -4.73
CA LYS A 128 -21.95 17.92 -5.47
C LYS A 128 -20.61 18.64 -5.26
N LEU A 129 -19.92 18.36 -4.14
CA LEU A 129 -18.65 18.97 -3.77
C LEU A 129 -17.43 18.26 -4.37
N TYR A 130 -17.56 17.00 -4.81
CA TYR A 130 -16.43 16.20 -5.27
C TYR A 130 -16.70 15.63 -6.66
N THR A 131 -15.92 16.07 -7.64
CA THR A 131 -15.87 15.46 -8.97
C THR A 131 -14.77 14.39 -9.00
N GLY A 132 -15.10 13.16 -9.39
CA GLY A 132 -14.10 12.09 -9.46
C GLY A 132 -14.67 10.68 -9.33
N ARG A 133 -13.79 9.75 -8.94
CA ARG A 133 -14.13 8.35 -8.64
C ARG A 133 -13.59 7.99 -7.26
N ILE A 134 -14.41 7.29 -6.50
CA ILE A 134 -14.00 6.60 -5.28
C ILE A 134 -13.36 5.28 -5.73
N GLU A 135 -12.11 5.06 -5.33
CA GLU A 135 -11.39 3.80 -5.52
C GLU A 135 -11.07 3.19 -4.16
N VAL A 136 -11.44 1.93 -3.98
CA VAL A 136 -11.21 1.16 -2.75
C VAL A 136 -10.58 -0.17 -3.10
N GLU A 137 -9.43 -0.46 -2.51
CA GLU A 137 -8.70 -1.69 -2.72
C GLU A 137 -8.83 -2.58 -1.48
N TYR A 138 -9.09 -3.86 -1.72
CA TYR A 138 -9.25 -4.89 -0.70
C TYR A 138 -8.17 -5.94 -0.84
N ARG A 139 -7.65 -6.42 0.29
CA ARG A 139 -6.71 -7.54 0.36
C ARG A 139 -7.23 -8.59 1.33
N TYR A 140 -7.01 -9.86 1.01
CA TYR A 140 -7.21 -10.95 1.97
C TYR A 140 -5.93 -11.17 2.78
N GLU A 141 -5.99 -10.95 4.08
CA GLU A 141 -4.89 -11.20 5.02
C GLU A 141 -5.43 -11.61 6.39
N ALA A 142 -4.64 -12.35 7.16
CA ALA A 142 -5.01 -12.84 8.50
C ALA A 142 -6.37 -13.58 8.57
N GLY A 143 -6.79 -14.22 7.47
CA GLY A 143 -8.04 -14.97 7.40
C GLY A 143 -9.29 -14.13 7.08
N GLY A 144 -9.14 -12.84 6.77
CA GLY A 144 -10.25 -11.94 6.44
C GLY A 144 -9.94 -10.99 5.30
N TRP A 145 -10.98 -10.39 4.72
CA TRP A 145 -10.86 -9.28 3.79
C TRP A 145 -10.75 -7.96 4.56
N VAL A 146 -9.77 -7.14 4.20
CA VAL A 146 -9.54 -5.81 4.80
C VAL A 146 -9.33 -4.76 3.71
N PHE A 147 -9.52 -3.49 4.04
CA PHE A 147 -9.13 -2.35 3.20
C PHE A 147 -7.60 -2.27 3.13
N ALA A 148 -7.07 -2.39 1.92
CA ALA A 148 -5.67 -2.14 1.61
C ALA A 148 -5.43 -0.66 1.29
N ASN A 149 -6.40 -0.01 0.63
CA ASN A 149 -6.33 1.40 0.27
C ASN A 149 -7.73 1.95 0.05
N ARG A 150 -7.96 3.19 0.48
CA ARG A 150 -9.18 3.97 0.19
C ARG A 150 -8.95 5.47 0.42
N MET A 151 -7.70 5.88 0.61
CA MET A 151 -7.39 7.29 0.85
C MET A 151 -7.50 7.99 -0.49
N ASN A 152 -8.41 8.95 -0.56
CA ASN A 152 -8.89 9.58 -1.78
C ASN A 152 -7.70 10.10 -2.60
N ARG A 153 -7.24 9.34 -3.60
CA ARG A 153 -6.30 9.85 -4.59
C ARG A 153 -7.11 10.75 -5.50
N ILE A 154 -7.16 12.04 -5.19
CA ILE A 154 -7.49 13.03 -6.21
C ILE A 154 -6.37 12.89 -7.25
N SER A 155 -6.64 12.16 -8.33
CA SER A 155 -5.80 12.17 -9.51
C SER A 155 -5.86 13.59 -10.07
N THR A 156 -4.84 14.39 -9.79
CA THR A 156 -4.63 15.68 -10.43
C THR A 156 -4.19 15.46 -11.89
N ASP A 157 -5.04 14.81 -12.69
CA ASP A 157 -4.85 14.69 -14.15
C ASP A 157 -5.46 15.90 -14.88
N ALA A 158 -5.40 17.07 -14.23
CA ALA A 158 -5.62 18.36 -14.82
C ALA A 158 -4.49 19.28 -14.32
N GLY A 159 -3.29 19.05 -14.85
CA GLY A 159 -2.27 20.09 -14.88
C GLY A 159 -2.86 21.26 -15.65
N GLY A 160 -3.36 22.26 -14.91
CA GLY A 160 -3.73 23.54 -15.49
C GLY A 160 -2.51 24.10 -16.18
N GLU A 161 -2.59 24.27 -17.50
CA GLU A 161 -1.65 25.08 -18.26
C GLU A 161 -1.61 26.46 -17.59
N MET A 162 -0.48 26.77 -16.97
CA MET A 162 -0.23 28.10 -16.42
C MET A 162 -0.08 29.04 -17.63
N PRO A 163 -0.80 30.18 -17.71
CA PRO A 163 -0.59 31.12 -18.79
C PRO A 163 0.85 31.65 -18.73
N ASP A 164 1.55 31.56 -19.86
CA ASP A 164 2.89 32.09 -20.04
C ASP A 164 2.95 33.59 -19.72
N THR A 165 3.37 33.94 -18.50
CA THR A 165 3.93 35.27 -18.22
C THR A 165 5.23 35.12 -17.43
N SER A 166 6.29 34.82 -18.18
CA SER A 166 7.67 35.27 -18.01
C SER A 166 8.14 35.71 -16.62
N SER A 167 9.03 34.92 -16.01
CA SER A 167 10.20 35.53 -15.35
C SER A 167 11.44 34.64 -15.53
N SER A 168 12.35 35.15 -16.34
CA SER A 168 13.62 34.59 -16.76
C SER A 168 14.62 34.43 -15.60
N SER A 169 15.25 33.26 -15.51
CA SER A 169 16.65 33.14 -15.05
C SER A 169 17.30 31.87 -15.63
N PRO A 170 18.62 31.90 -15.92
CA PRO A 170 19.19 31.11 -17.01
C PRO A 170 19.58 29.68 -16.64
N LEU A 171 19.48 28.84 -17.67
CA LEU A 171 19.94 27.47 -17.83
C LEU A 171 21.29 27.16 -17.14
N ARG A 172 21.30 26.17 -16.25
CA ARG A 172 22.49 25.37 -15.94
C ARG A 172 22.18 23.91 -16.25
N MET A 173 22.58 23.49 -17.45
CA MET A 173 22.82 22.12 -17.84
C MET A 173 23.98 21.57 -17.01
N ILE A 174 23.77 20.56 -16.14
CA ILE A 174 24.82 19.60 -15.79
C ILE A 174 24.21 18.19 -15.78
N VAL A 175 24.42 17.52 -16.92
CA VAL A 175 24.99 16.18 -17.10
C VAL A 175 24.55 15.07 -16.12
N GLY A 176 23.81 14.10 -16.67
CA GLY A 176 23.62 12.78 -16.08
C GLY A 176 23.24 11.70 -17.09
N VAL A 177 23.73 11.77 -18.34
CA VAL A 177 23.73 10.61 -19.25
C VAL A 177 25.16 10.09 -19.33
N ILE A 178 25.39 8.88 -18.82
CA ILE A 178 26.36 7.98 -19.43
C ILE A 178 25.66 6.63 -19.62
N LEU A 179 25.10 6.47 -20.83
CA LEU A 179 24.96 5.18 -21.51
C LEU A 179 26.34 4.79 -22.04
N ILE A 180 26.92 3.68 -21.58
CA ILE A 180 27.84 2.85 -22.37
C ILE A 180 27.61 1.41 -21.87
N GLY A 181 27.01 0.49 -22.62
CA GLY A 181 27.26 0.23 -24.03
C GLY A 181 28.25 -0.92 -24.11
N THR A 182 27.74 -2.09 -24.47
CA THR A 182 28.53 -3.27 -24.84
C THR A 182 29.66 -2.92 -25.81
N GLY A 183 30.88 -3.39 -25.52
CA GLY A 183 31.85 -3.73 -26.57
C GLY A 183 33.00 -2.76 -26.80
N THR A 184 34.20 -3.30 -26.58
CA THR A 184 35.50 -2.96 -27.19
C THR A 184 36.14 -1.61 -26.86
N GLY A 185 37.29 -1.67 -26.16
CA GLY A 185 38.20 -0.55 -26.03
C GLY A 185 39.27 -0.76 -24.95
N LEU A 186 40.36 -1.42 -25.34
CA LEU A 186 41.57 -1.69 -24.53
C LEU A 186 42.13 -0.44 -23.82
N ILE A 187 42.37 -0.54 -22.50
CA ILE A 187 43.36 0.30 -21.80
C ILE A 187 44.62 -0.56 -21.60
N ALA A 188 45.65 -0.27 -22.39
CA ALA A 188 46.99 -0.79 -22.21
C ALA A 188 47.79 0.15 -21.29
N PHE A 189 48.20 -0.33 -20.12
CA PHE A 189 49.22 0.31 -19.29
C PHE A 189 50.60 -0.19 -19.73
N ARG A 190 51.52 0.73 -20.07
CA ARG A 190 52.93 0.39 -20.32
C ARG A 190 53.91 1.49 -19.88
N ASN A 191 54.86 1.02 -19.05
CA ASN A 191 56.21 1.53 -18.71
C ASN A 191 56.33 2.76 -17.80
N GLY A 192 57.27 2.85 -16.86
CA GLY A 192 58.40 1.97 -16.51
C GLY A 192 59.08 2.44 -15.20
N LYS A 193 59.87 1.54 -14.61
CA LYS A 193 60.53 1.61 -13.28
C LYS A 193 61.55 2.76 -13.14
N PRO A 194 62.05 3.02 -11.91
CA PRO A 194 63.37 2.48 -11.61
C PRO A 194 63.51 1.78 -10.25
N LEU A 195 64.50 0.87 -10.18
CA LEU A 195 64.98 0.18 -8.99
C LEU A 195 66.08 1.00 -8.30
N ASN A 196 65.94 1.13 -6.98
CA ASN A 196 66.92 0.87 -5.91
C ASN A 196 68.34 1.50 -5.96
N THR A 197 68.71 2.22 -4.90
CA THR A 197 69.76 1.89 -3.90
C THR A 197 70.38 3.15 -3.28
N TYR A 198 70.35 3.26 -1.95
CA TYR A 198 71.54 3.19 -1.06
C TYR A 198 71.14 3.50 0.40
N THR A 199 71.47 2.57 1.30
CA THR A 199 71.64 2.73 2.76
C THR A 199 73.15 2.75 3.08
N PRO A 200 73.62 3.11 4.29
CA PRO A 200 72.92 3.43 5.54
C PRO A 200 72.92 4.92 5.93
#